data_AF-A0A387BWP6-F1
#
_entry.id   AF-A0A387BWP6-F1
#
_cell.length_a   1.000
_cell.length_b   1.000
_cell.length_c   1.000
_cell.angle_alpha   90.00
_cell.angle_beta   90.00
_cell.angle_gamma   90.00
#
_symmetry.space_group_name_H-M   'P 1'
#
loop_
_entity.id
_entity.type
_entity.pdbx_description
1 polymer ?
#
loop_
_entity_poly.entity_id
_entity_poly.type
_entity_poly.pdbx_seq_one_letter_code
_entity_poly.pdbx_strand_id
1 'polypeptide(L)' 'MAVLGNVQTAHDAAPRLTCSEVEALALIFRALGSPEAAARWIDAHALDDEVDELHYERRVELELRSVG' A
#
# COMPACT_ATOMS: atom_id res chain seq x y z
N MET A 1 19.73 1.50 5.01
CA MET A 1 18.54 0.62 4.97
C MET A 1 17.45 1.29 5.77
N ALA A 2 16.49 1.94 5.11
CA ALA A 2 15.35 2.52 5.81
C ALA A 2 14.38 1.40 6.18
N VAL A 3 14.11 1.19 7.47
CA VAL A 3 13.21 0.14 7.99
C VAL A 3 11.84 0.15 7.29
N LEU A 4 11.35 1.34 6.93
CA LEU A 4 10.06 1.52 6.29
C LEU A 4 10.07 1.22 4.79
N GLY A 5 11.23 1.07 4.14
CA GLY A 5 11.29 0.66 2.73
C GLY A 5 11.17 -0.86 2.50
N ASN A 6 11.17 -1.65 3.58
CA ASN A 6 11.16 -3.11 3.51
C ASN A 6 9.74 -3.67 3.33
N VAL A 7 9.61 -4.72 2.50
CA VAL A 7 8.38 -5.50 2.27
C VAL A 7 7.80 -6.01 3.59
N GLN A 8 8.63 -6.61 4.43
CA GLN A 8 8.16 -7.23 5.67
C GLN A 8 7.54 -6.21 6.61
N THR A 9 8.20 -5.05 6.77
CA THR A 9 7.68 -3.95 7.59
C THR A 9 6.34 -3.44 7.07
N ALA A 10 6.20 -3.27 5.75
CA ALA A 10 4.95 -2.83 5.15
C ALA A 10 3.83 -3.86 5.39
N HIS A 11 4.11 -5.15 5.18
CA HIS A 11 3.11 -6.21 5.38
C HIS A 11 2.68 -6.35 6.85
N ASP A 12 3.60 -6.16 7.79
CA ASP A 12 3.28 -6.29 9.22
C ASP A 12 2.57 -5.03 9.77
N ALA A 13 2.87 -3.85 9.24
CA ALA A 13 2.40 -2.58 9.81
C ALA A 13 1.22 -1.94 9.05
N ALA A 14 1.20 -2.01 7.72
CA ALA A 14 0.21 -1.34 6.89
C ALA A 14 -1.25 -1.74 7.21
N PRO A 15 -1.56 -3.01 7.52
CA PRO A 15 -2.90 -3.41 7.95
C PRO A 15 -3.45 -2.71 9.21
N ARG A 16 -2.55 -2.21 10.06
CA ARG A 16 -2.92 -1.56 11.33
C ARG A 16 -3.09 -0.05 11.21
N LEU A 17 -2.79 0.50 10.03
CA LEU A 17 -3.00 1.90 9.72
C LEU A 17 -4.42 2.10 9.22
N THR A 18 -4.96 3.29 9.42
CA THR A 18 -6.13 3.74 8.67
C THR A 18 -5.76 4.05 7.22
N CYS A 19 -6.75 4.04 6.32
CA CYS A 19 -6.61 4.48 4.93
C CYS A 19 -5.85 5.82 4.80
N SER A 20 -6.23 6.82 5.59
CA SER A 20 -5.59 8.15 5.54
C SER A 20 -4.14 8.14 6.03
N GLU A 21 -3.81 7.28 7.01
CA GLU A 21 -2.44 7.15 7.51
C GLU A 21 -1.53 6.48 6.48
N VAL A 22 -1.99 5.42 5.80
CA VAL A 22 -1.18 4.77 4.76
C VAL A 22 -1.01 5.68 3.53
N GLU A 23 -2.03 6.46 3.18
CA GLU A 23 -1.94 7.46 2.10
C GLU A 23 -0.92 8.55 2.44
N ALA A 24 -0.96 9.08 3.66
CA ALA A 24 0.01 10.08 4.13
C ALA A 24 1.44 9.54 4.08
N LEU A 25 1.64 8.28 4.50
CA LEU A 25 2.94 7.62 4.42
C LEU A 25 3.41 7.42 2.97
N ALA A 26 2.51 7.03 2.07
CA ALA A 26 2.80 6.89 0.64
C ALA A 26 3.19 8.25 0.01
N LEU A 27 2.56 9.35 0.43
CA LEU A 27 2.95 10.69 -0.01
C LEU A 27 4.37 11.07 0.44
N ILE A 28 4.76 10.72 1.67
CA ILE A 28 6.12 10.93 2.17
C ILE A 28 7.13 10.17 1.29
N PHE A 29 6.86 8.90 0.98
CA PHE A 29 7.76 8.12 0.11
C PHE A 29 7.89 8.69 -1.30
N ARG A 30 6.79 9.17 -1.89
CA ARG A 30 6.83 9.86 -3.19
C ARG A 30 7.66 11.13 -3.12
N ALA A 31 7.51 11.94 -2.07
CA ALA A 31 8.30 13.15 -1.86
C ALA A 31 9.80 12.85 -1.69
N LEU A 32 10.13 11.69 -1.13
CA LEU A 32 11.50 11.18 -1.00
C LEU A 32 12.04 10.50 -2.27
N GLY A 33 11.27 10.46 -3.36
CA GLY A 33 11.68 9.86 -4.62
C GLY A 33 11.65 8.33 -4.64
N SER A 34 10.88 7.70 -3.75
CA SER A 34 10.70 6.24 -3.68
C SER A 34 9.23 5.85 -3.95
N PRO A 35 8.73 6.00 -5.19
CA PRO A 35 7.37 5.63 -5.54
C PRO A 35 7.09 4.13 -5.37
N GLU A 36 8.12 3.28 -5.47
CA GLU A 36 8.02 1.84 -5.24
C GLU A 36 7.77 1.48 -3.77
N ALA A 37 8.32 2.25 -2.82
CA ALA A 37 7.98 2.11 -1.42
C ALA A 37 6.55 2.57 -1.17
N ALA A 38 6.13 3.69 -1.78
CA ALA A 38 4.77 4.18 -1.69
C ALA A 38 3.73 3.14 -2.15
N ALA A 39 3.95 2.52 -3.33
CA ALA A 39 3.07 1.47 -3.85
C ALA A 39 2.99 0.27 -2.90
N ARG A 40 4.15 -0.19 -2.41
CA ARG A 40 4.23 -1.33 -1.49
C ARG A 40 3.43 -1.15 -0.20
N TRP A 41 3.40 0.06 0.37
CA TRP A 41 2.60 0.34 1.56
C TRP A 41 1.10 0.35 1.28
N ILE A 42 0.69 0.90 0.13
CA ILE A 42 -0.72 0.90 -0.30
C ILE A 42 -1.18 -0.53 -0.58
N ASP A 43 -0.39 -1.31 -1.30
CA ASP A 43 -0.72 -2.70 -1.64
C ASP A 43 -0.78 -3.57 -0.38
N ALA A 44 0.14 -3.38 0.56
CA ALA A 44 0.15 -4.11 1.84
C ALA A 44 -1.07 -3.77 2.73
N HIS A 45 -1.53 -2.52 2.71
CA HIS A 45 -2.74 -2.11 3.43
C HIS A 45 -3.99 -2.71 2.79
N ALA A 46 -4.09 -2.67 1.46
CA ALA A 46 -5.22 -3.20 0.71
C ALA A 46 -5.39 -4.74 0.80
N LEU A 47 -4.36 -5.47 1.25
CA LEU A 47 -4.39 -6.93 1.42
C LEU A 47 -5.17 -7.40 2.65
N ASP A 48 -5.28 -6.56 3.70
CA ASP A 48 -6.00 -6.89 4.94
C ASP A 48 -7.29 -6.09 5.11
N ASP A 49 -7.58 -5.18 4.17
CA ASP A 49 -8.77 -4.35 4.19
C ASP A 49 -10.03 -5.22 3.98
N GLU A 50 -11.01 -5.11 4.88
CA GLU A 50 -12.28 -5.84 4.77
C GLU A 50 -12.98 -5.46 3.44
N VAL A 51 -13.78 -6.38 2.89
CA VAL A 51 -14.41 -6.33 1.55
C VAL A 51 -15.29 -5.08 1.30
N ASP A 52 -15.42 -4.18 2.27
CA ASP A 52 -16.32 -3.02 2.26
C ASP A 52 -15.59 -1.66 2.19
N GLU A 53 -14.25 -1.60 2.22
CA GLU A 53 -13.53 -0.32 2.15
C GLU A 53 -12.85 -0.03 0.78
N LEU A 54 -12.72 1.28 0.50
CA LEU A 54 -12.40 1.94 -0.77
C LEU A 54 -11.18 1.39 -1.54
N HIS A 55 -10.31 0.60 -0.91
CA HIS A 55 -9.12 0.03 -1.54
C HIS A 55 -9.34 -1.30 -2.27
N TYR A 56 -10.48 -1.96 -2.10
CA TYR A 56 -10.84 -3.17 -2.86
C TYR A 56 -10.84 -2.93 -4.37
N GLU A 57 -11.36 -1.78 -4.83
CA GLU A 57 -11.49 -1.48 -6.26
C GLU A 57 -10.13 -1.39 -6.98
N ARG A 58 -9.08 -0.94 -6.30
CA ARG A 58 -7.72 -0.87 -6.86
C ARG A 58 -7.10 -2.26 -7.07
N ARG A 59 -7.43 -3.24 -6.21
CA ARG A 59 -6.98 -4.63 -6.37
C ARG A 59 -7.56 -5.26 -7.63
N VAL A 60 -8.87 -5.09 -7.85
CA VAL A 60 -9.57 -5.65 -9.02
C VAL A 60 -9.00 -5.08 -10.32
N GLU A 61 -8.67 -3.79 -10.36
CA GLU A 61 -8.05 -3.18 -11.54
C GLU A 61 -6.66 -3.76 -11.84
N LEU A 62 -5.83 -4.02 -10.81
CA LEU A 62 -4.50 -4.61 -10.97
C LEU A 62 -4.54 -6.09 -11.38
N GLU A 63 -5.45 -6.89 -10.81
CA GLU A 63 -5.62 -8.29 -11.21
C GLU A 63 -6.13 -8.43 -12.65
N LEU A 64 -7.07 -7.58 -13.07
CA LEU A 64 -7.58 -7.58 -14.46
C LEU A 64 -6.51 -7.17 -15.49
N ARG A 65 -5.56 -6.29 -15.11
CA ARG A 65 -4.44 -5.88 -15.97
C ARG A 65 -3.31 -6.91 -16.05
N SER A 66 -3.25 -7.87 -15.13
CA SER A 66 -2.27 -8.97 -15.14
C SER A 66 -2.71 -10.17 -15.99
N VAL A 67 -3.98 -10.23 -16.40
CA VAL A 67 -4.59 -11.36 -17.13
C VAL A 67 -4.80 -11.05 -18.62
N GLY A 68 -4.57 -9.80 -19.05
CA GLY A 68 -4.59 -9.37 -20.46
C GLY A 68 -3.19 -9.23 -21.04
#